data_AF-A0A5C5WTJ6-F1
#
_entry.id   AF-A0A5C5WTJ6-F1
#
_cell.length_a   1.000
_cell.length_b   1.000
_cell.length_c   1.000
_cell.angle_alpha   90.00
_cell.angle_beta   90.00
_cell.angle_gamma   90.00
#
_symmetry.space_group_name_H-M   'P 1'
#
loop_
_entity.id
_entity.type
_entity.pdbx_description
1 polymer ?
#
loop_
_entity_poly.entity_id
_entity_poly.type
_entity_poly.pdbx_seq_one_letter_code
_entity_poly.pdbx_strand_id
1 'polypeptide(L)'
;MTFNVGRIRDCENRIQRDFVEFAQLWSAVKEDWVDSRRERFEREHLTSIGPSLSRFSASLHDFLDTIHDANRDLDDHYARSD
;
A
#
# COMPACT_ATOMS: atom_id res chain seq x y z
N MET A 1 11.74 -22.79 -5.49
CA MET A 1 11.70 -21.96 -4.27
C MET A 1 10.69 -20.85 -4.55
N THR A 2 9.49 -20.92 -3.98
CA THR A 2 8.39 -20.02 -4.39
C THR A 2 8.46 -18.72 -3.59
N PHE A 3 8.42 -17.59 -4.29
CA PHE A 3 8.39 -16.28 -3.64
C PHE A 3 7.09 -16.14 -2.84
N ASN A 4 7.19 -15.80 -1.54
CA ASN A 4 6.04 -15.77 -0.64
C ASN A 4 5.23 -14.47 -0.77
N VAL A 5 4.32 -14.44 -1.74
CA VAL A 5 3.39 -13.32 -2.01
C VAL A 5 2.45 -13.05 -0.82
N GLY A 6 2.05 -14.07 -0.07
CA GLY A 6 1.09 -13.94 1.03
C GLY A 6 1.55 -12.94 2.10
N ARG A 7 2.82 -13.02 2.51
CA ARG A 7 3.38 -12.10 3.52
C ARG A 7 3.37 -10.64 3.07
N ILE A 8 3.58 -10.40 1.78
CA ILE A 8 3.60 -9.04 1.23
C ILE A 8 2.18 -8.47 1.19
N ARG A 9 1.20 -9.27 0.76
CA ARG A 9 -0.21 -8.89 0.75
C ARG A 9 -0.73 -8.60 2.15
N ASP A 10 -0.31 -9.38 3.14
CA ASP A 10 -0.67 -9.14 4.55
C ASP A 10 -0.11 -7.80 5.06
N CYS A 11 1.12 -7.46 4.67
CA CYS A 11 1.72 -6.16 4.99
C CYS A 11 0.97 -5.01 4.30
N GLU A 12 0.59 -5.16 3.03
CA GLU A 12 -0.21 -4.15 2.32
C GLU A 12 -1.53 -3.88 3.03
N ASN A 13 -2.26 -4.95 3.38
CA ASN A 13 -3.53 -4.85 4.10
C ASN A 13 -3.38 -4.16 5.45
N ARG A 14 -2.25 -4.35 6.16
CA ARG A 14 -1.97 -3.65 7.42
C ARG A 14 -1.76 -2.15 7.18
N ILE A 15 -0.92 -1.79 6.20
CA ILE A 15 -0.64 -0.39 5.87
C ILE A 15 -1.93 0.34 5.46
N GLN A 16 -2.80 -0.30 4.67
CA GLN A 16 -4.08 0.28 4.29
C GLN A 16 -5.00 0.53 5.50
N ARG A 17 -5.05 -0.40 6.46
CA ARG A 17 -5.81 -0.20 7.71
C ARG A 17 -5.25 0.94 8.55
N ASP A 18 -3.94 0.97 8.75
CA ASP A 18 -3.27 2.01 9.52
C ASP A 18 -3.53 3.41 8.91
N PHE A 19 -3.60 3.49 7.58
CA PHE A 19 -3.96 4.74 6.89
C PHE A 19 -5.42 5.15 7.12
N VAL A 20 -6.36 4.20 7.13
CA VAL A 20 -7.77 4.48 7.45
C VAL A 20 -7.90 4.96 8.89
N GLU A 21 -7.21 4.33 9.84
CA GLU A 21 -7.16 4.75 11.23
C GLU A 21 -6.58 6.16 11.37
N PHE A 22 -5.49 6.46 10.67
CA PHE A 22 -4.93 7.80 10.58
C PHE A 22 -5.95 8.83 10.05
N ALA A 23 -6.69 8.49 8.99
CA ALA A 23 -7.69 9.38 8.42
C ALA A 23 -8.86 9.65 9.40
N GLN A 24 -9.25 8.65 10.19
CA GLN A 24 -10.25 8.81 11.25
C GLN A 24 -9.74 9.71 12.37
N LEU A 25 -8.51 9.48 12.84
CA LEU A 25 -7.86 10.33 13.84
C LEU A 25 -7.78 11.78 13.35
N TRP A 26 -7.35 11.99 12.10
CA TRP A 26 -7.33 13.31 11.51
C TRP A 26 -8.72 13.96 11.47
N SER A 27 -9.76 13.20 11.11
CA SER A 27 -11.11 13.73 11.07
C SER A 27 -11.62 14.16 12.45
N ALA A 28 -11.21 13.51 13.53
CA ALA A 28 -11.52 13.96 14.88
C ALA A 28 -10.73 15.22 15.26
N VAL A 29 -9.42 15.21 15.03
CA VAL A 29 -8.51 16.31 15.42
C VAL A 29 -8.83 17.62 14.67
N LYS A 30 -9.20 17.54 13.39
CA LYS A 30 -9.49 18.75 12.58
C LYS A 30 -10.70 19.54 13.09
N GLU A 31 -11.60 18.93 13.87
CA GLU A 31 -12.76 19.60 14.45
C GLU A 31 -12.34 20.55 15.58
N ASP A 32 -11.30 20.19 16.33
CA ASP A 32 -10.75 20.99 17.42
C ASP A 32 -9.72 22.02 16.96
N TRP A 33 -9.15 21.85 15.76
CA TRP A 33 -8.14 22.75 15.20
C TRP A 33 -8.80 23.90 14.42
N VAL A 34 -9.01 25.01 15.13
CA VAL A 34 -9.72 26.21 14.63
C VAL A 34 -8.82 27.23 13.92
N ASP A 35 -7.52 26.94 13.75
CA ASP A 35 -6.51 27.91 13.33
C ASP A 35 -5.60 27.42 12.18
N SER A 36 -4.55 28.21 11.89
CA SER A 36 -3.55 27.94 10.86
C SER A 36 -2.76 26.65 11.04
N ARG A 37 -2.84 25.97 12.19
CA ARG A 37 -2.22 24.65 12.41
C ARG A 37 -2.85 23.61 11.50
N ARG A 38 -4.17 23.68 11.28
CA ARG A 38 -4.90 22.77 10.39
C ARG A 38 -4.39 22.90 8.96
N GLU A 39 -4.42 24.11 8.42
CA GLU A 39 -3.97 24.37 7.05
C GLU A 39 -2.50 23.97 6.85
N ARG A 40 -1.66 24.24 7.84
CA ARG A 40 -0.25 23.85 7.81
C ARG A 40 -0.08 22.33 7.77
N PHE A 41 -0.78 21.59 8.63
CA PHE A 41 -0.70 20.13 8.67
C PHE A 41 -1.24 19.48 7.40
N GLU A 42 -2.39 19.94 6.90
CA GLU A 42 -2.96 19.48 5.64
C GLU A 42 -1.98 19.70 4.48
N ARG A 43 -1.37 20.89 4.40
CA ARG A 43 -0.42 21.26 3.36
C ARG A 43 0.90 20.52 3.47
N GLU A 44 1.46 20.34 4.67
CA GLU A 44 2.78 19.75 4.87
C GLU A 44 2.75 18.22 4.80
N HIS A 45 1.65 17.58 5.21
CA HIS A 45 1.58 16.13 5.33
C HIS A 45 0.54 15.49 4.41
N LEU A 46 -0.71 15.95 4.45
CA LEU A 46 -1.81 15.25 3.77
C LEU A 46 -1.77 15.37 2.25
N THR A 47 -1.22 16.47 1.72
CA THR A 47 -0.96 16.66 0.28
C THR A 47 -0.10 15.56 -0.32
N SER A 48 0.82 14.98 0.47
CA SER A 48 1.78 13.98 -0.02
C SER A 48 1.42 12.54 0.36
N ILE A 49 0.85 12.32 1.57
CA ILE A 49 0.61 10.98 2.09
C ILE A 49 -0.38 10.21 1.21
N GLY A 50 -1.55 10.79 0.90
CA GLY A 50 -2.59 10.11 0.13
C GLY A 50 -2.11 9.66 -1.25
N PRO A 51 -1.55 10.55 -2.10
CA PRO A 51 -1.00 10.18 -3.39
C PRO A 51 0.19 9.20 -3.30
N SER A 52 1.00 9.29 -2.24
CA SER A 52 2.13 8.38 -2.07
C SER A 52 1.69 6.97 -1.70
N LEU A 53 0.65 6.83 -0.88
CA LEU A 53 0.06 5.53 -0.56
C LEU A 53 -0.59 4.87 -1.79
N SER A 54 -1.33 5.66 -2.58
CA SER A 54 -1.91 5.17 -3.83
C SER A 54 -0.85 4.67 -4.82
N ARG A 55 0.22 5.45 -5.03
CA ARG A 55 1.37 5.02 -5.85
C ARG A 55 2.06 3.79 -5.30
N PHE A 56 2.25 3.70 -3.98
CA PHE A 56 2.87 2.55 -3.33
C PHE A 56 2.05 1.27 -3.54
N SER A 57 0.73 1.30 -3.31
CA SER A 57 -0.14 0.14 -3.54
C SER A 57 -0.17 -0.28 -5.00
N ALA A 58 -0.23 0.67 -5.95
CA ALA A 58 -0.13 0.36 -7.36
C ALA A 58 1.18 -0.36 -7.72
N SER A 59 2.33 0.20 -7.31
CA SER A 59 3.63 -0.44 -7.56
C SER A 59 3.77 -1.80 -6.86
N LEU A 60 3.11 -1.99 -5.71
CA LEU A 60 3.13 -3.26 -5.00
C LEU A 60 2.31 -4.32 -5.74
N HIS A 61 1.13 -3.96 -6.25
CA HIS A 61 0.32 -4.85 -7.08
C HIS A 61 1.09 -5.27 -8.35
N ASP A 62 1.68 -4.32 -9.08
CA ASP A 62 2.47 -4.61 -10.28
C ASP A 62 3.63 -5.60 -9.98
N PHE A 63 4.28 -5.42 -8.83
CA PHE A 63 5.33 -6.32 -8.36
C PHE A 63 4.81 -7.73 -8.06
N LEU A 64 3.66 -7.84 -7.38
CA LEU A 64 3.05 -9.12 -7.06
C LEU A 64 2.59 -9.87 -8.32
N ASP A 65 2.02 -9.16 -9.29
CA ASP A 65 1.60 -9.73 -10.57
C ASP A 65 2.81 -10.26 -11.35
N THR A 66 3.90 -9.48 -11.40
CA THR A 66 5.16 -9.92 -12.03
C THR A 66 5.70 -11.21 -11.39
N ILE A 67 5.64 -11.32 -10.07
CA ILE A 67 6.05 -12.55 -9.35
C ILE A 67 5.13 -13.72 -9.69
N HIS A 68 3.82 -13.49 -9.77
CA HIS A 68 2.88 -14.54 -10.13
C HIS A 68 3.12 -15.06 -11.54
N ASP A 69 3.33 -14.17 -12.51
CA ASP A 69 3.66 -14.54 -13.88
C ASP A 69 4.99 -15.30 -13.95
N ALA A 70 6.04 -14.83 -13.25
CA ALA A 70 7.32 -15.51 -13.20
C ALA A 70 7.22 -16.92 -12.57
N ASN A 71 6.44 -17.09 -11.50
CA ASN A 71 6.23 -18.41 -10.90
C ASN A 71 5.48 -19.35 -11.87
N ARG A 72 4.47 -18.85 -12.59
CA ARG A 72 3.74 -19.64 -13.59
C ARG A 72 4.67 -20.10 -14.72
N ASP A 73 5.49 -19.21 -15.24
CA ASP A 73 6.42 -19.55 -16.34
C ASP A 73 7.48 -20.58 -15.90
N LEU A 74 7.93 -20.50 -14.65
CA LEU A 74 8.84 -21.49 -14.06
C LEU A 74 8.15 -22.85 -13.91
N ASP A 75 6.93 -22.89 -13.37
CA ASP A 75 6.18 -24.14 -13.19
C ASP A 75 5.84 -24.81 -14.54
N ASP A 76 5.45 -24.03 -15.55
CA ASP A 76 5.21 -24.51 -16.92
C ASP A 76 6.48 -25.09 -17.55
N HIS A 77 7.65 -24.53 -17.26
CA HIS A 77 8.94 -25.07 -17.73
C HIS A 77 9.23 -26.43 -17.09
N TYR A 78 9.01 -26.58 -15.78
CA TYR A 78 9.18 -27.86 -15.09
C TYR A 78 8.21 -28.93 -15.61
N ALA A 79 6.94 -28.58 -15.83
CA ALA A 79 5.93 -29.52 -16.32
C ALA A 79 6.16 -30.04 -17.75
N ARG A 80 6.93 -29.31 -18.58
CA ARG A 80 7.29 -29.71 -19.96
C ARG A 80 8.62 -30.45 -20.07
N SER A 81 9.38 -30.52 -18.98
CA SER A 81 10.72 -31.12 -18.94
C SER A 81 10.72 -32.57 -18.41
N ASP A 82 9.59 -33.05 -17.92
CA ASP A 82 9.25 -34.46 -17.61
C ASP A 82 8.47 -35.10 -18.78
#